data_AF-A0A8C9CKE8-F1
#
_entry.id   AF-A0A8C9CKE8-F1
#
_cell.length_a   1.000
_cell.length_b   1.000
_cell.length_c   1.000
_cell.angle_alpha   90.00
_cell.angle_beta   90.00
_cell.angle_gamma   90.00
#
_symmetry.space_group_name_H-M   'P 1'
#
loop_
_entity.id
_entity.type
_entity.pdbx_description
1 polymer ?
#
loop_
_entity_poly.entity_id
_entity_poly.type
_entity_poly.pdbx_seq_one_letter_code
_entity_poly.pdbx_strand_id
1 'polypeptide(L)' 'MTTASPSQVCQNYHQHSEAAISRQISLELYASYVYLSMSYYFDHDDVALKNFAKYFRLVRRGNML' A
#
# COMPACT_ATOMS: atom_id res chain seq x y z
N MET A 1 -27.73 16.40 -12.68
CA MET A 1 -26.36 15.93 -12.40
C MET A 1 -25.94 16.54 -11.08
N THR A 2 -25.79 15.71 -10.05
CA THR A 2 -25.56 16.17 -8.66
C THR A 2 -24.07 16.44 -8.48
N THR A 3 -23.66 17.72 -8.49
CA THR A 3 -22.28 18.09 -8.13
C THR A 3 -22.16 18.04 -6.62
N ALA A 4 -21.41 17.07 -6.10
CA ALA A 4 -21.08 17.00 -4.68
C ALA A 4 -20.37 18.29 -4.26
N SER A 5 -20.77 18.86 -3.12
CA SER A 5 -20.16 20.09 -2.58
C SER A 5 -18.68 19.86 -2.29
N PRO A 6 -17.77 20.76 -2.73
CA PRO A 6 -16.34 20.60 -2.48
C PRO A 6 -16.05 20.62 -0.98
N SER A 7 -15.08 19.80 -0.56
CA SER A 7 -14.62 19.74 0.84
C SER A 7 -14.18 21.12 1.32
N GLN A 8 -14.68 21.56 2.49
CA GLN A 8 -14.31 22.84 3.10
C GLN A 8 -12.81 22.96 3.42
N VAL A 9 -12.11 21.82 3.50
CA VAL A 9 -10.69 21.73 3.89
C VAL A 9 -9.75 21.66 2.66
N CYS A 10 -10.28 21.37 1.46
CA CYS A 10 -9.48 21.31 0.23
C CYS A 10 -9.28 22.71 -0.37
N GLN A 11 -8.26 23.42 0.10
CA GLN A 11 -7.77 24.65 -0.50
C GLN A 11 -6.65 24.31 -1.50
N ASN A 12 -6.72 24.78 -2.75
CA ASN A 12 -5.72 24.55 -3.82
C ASN A 12 -5.50 23.07 -4.26
N TYR A 13 -6.48 22.19 -4.07
CA TYR A 13 -6.35 20.78 -4.43
C TYR A 13 -6.83 20.53 -5.87
N HIS A 14 -5.89 20.40 -6.81
CA HIS A 14 -6.22 20.11 -8.20
C HIS A 14 -6.72 18.67 -8.34
N GLN A 15 -7.80 18.45 -9.10
CA GLN A 15 -8.44 17.14 -9.27
C GLN A 15 -7.47 16.06 -9.78
N HIS A 16 -6.47 16.46 -10.58
CA HIS A 16 -5.40 15.55 -11.02
C HIS A 16 -4.51 15.06 -9.88
N SER A 17 -4.22 15.92 -8.89
CA SER A 17 -3.43 15.57 -7.71
C SER A 17 -4.20 14.62 -6.79
N GLU A 18 -5.51 14.84 -6.63
CA GLU A 18 -6.40 13.93 -5.90
C GLU A 18 -6.42 12.53 -6.54
N ALA A 19 -6.59 12.48 -7.87
CA ALA A 19 -6.58 11.22 -8.62
C ALA A 19 -5.22 10.52 -8.54
N ALA A 20 -4.11 11.25 -8.57
CA ALA A 20 -2.77 10.69 -8.42
C ALA A 20 -2.57 10.08 -7.02
N ILE A 21 -3.02 10.75 -5.96
CA ILE A 21 -2.92 10.27 -4.58
C ILE A 21 -3.80 9.04 -4.36
N SER A 22 -5.03 9.05 -4.87
CA SER A 22 -5.92 7.88 -4.83
C SER A 22 -5.31 6.65 -5.54
N ARG A 23 -4.65 6.87 -6.69
CA ARG A 23 -3.89 5.83 -7.39
C ARG A 23 -2.69 5.34 -6.58
N GLN A 24 -1.92 6.25 -5.99
CA GLN A 24 -0.76 5.92 -5.17
C GLN A 24 -1.16 5.08 -3.95
N ILE A 25 -2.23 5.45 -3.24
CA ILE A 25 -2.77 4.68 -2.11
C ILE A 25 -3.16 3.27 -2.56
N SER A 26 -3.85 3.15 -3.70
CA SER A 26 -4.25 1.86 -4.26
C SER A 26 -3.04 0.97 -4.60
N LEU A 27 -1.98 1.57 -5.15
CA LEU A 27 -0.73 0.87 -5.47
C LEU A 27 0.02 0.41 -4.21
N GLU A 28 0.09 1.25 -3.17
CA GLU A 28 0.73 0.91 -1.90
C GLU A 28 -0.01 -0.20 -1.15
N LEU A 29 -1.35 -0.17 -1.19
CA LEU A 29 -2.19 -1.25 -0.66
C LEU A 29 -1.95 -2.56 -1.41
N TYR A 30 -1.87 -2.51 -2.75
CA TYR A 30 -1.57 -3.68 -3.56
C TYR A 30 -0.16 -4.23 -3.27
N ALA A 31 0.85 -3.36 -3.20
CA ALA A 31 2.21 -3.76 -2.83
C ALA A 31 2.24 -4.40 -1.44
N SER A 32 1.56 -3.81 -0.46
CA SER A 32 1.44 -4.38 0.90
C SER A 32 0.80 -5.76 0.91
N TYR A 33 -0.21 -5.99 0.07
CA TYR A 33 -0.87 -7.28 -0.10
C TYR A 33 0.06 -8.33 -0.73
N VAL A 34 0.78 -7.95 -1.78
CA VAL A 34 1.77 -8.83 -2.44
C VAL A 34 2.90 -9.21 -1.48
N TYR A 35 3.40 -8.27 -0.69
CA TYR A 35 4.43 -8.58 0.32
C TYR A 35 3.90 -9.46 1.45
N LEU A 36 2.63 -9.31 1.83
CA LEU A 36 2.00 -10.19 2.81
C LEU A 36 1.85 -11.62 2.26
N SER A 37 1.40 -11.77 1.02
CA SER A 37 1.25 -13.09 0.40
C SER A 37 2.61 -13.78 0.20
N MET A 38 3.65 -13.04 -0.19
CA MET A 38 5.03 -13.52 -0.22
C MET A 38 5.51 -13.95 1.17
N SER A 39 5.27 -13.14 2.20
CA SER A 39 5.63 -13.49 3.58
C SER A 39 4.95 -14.78 4.05
N TYR A 40 3.70 -15.04 3.64
CA TYR A 40 2.97 -16.25 4.01
C TYR A 40 3.48 -17.48 3.22
N TYR A 41 3.78 -17.30 1.94
CA TYR A 41 4.40 -18.35 1.11
C TYR A 41 5.72 -18.84 1.70
N PHE A 42 6.57 -17.93 2.17
CA PHE A 42 7.86 -18.27 2.80
C PHE A 42 7.75 -18.68 4.29
N ASP A 43 6.56 -18.67 4.89
CA ASP A 43 6.30 -19.15 6.26
C ASP A 43 5.98 -20.65 6.30
N HIS A 44 5.71 -21.29 5.14
CA HIS A 44 5.42 -22.72 5.04
C HIS A 44 6.67 -23.54 5.44
N ASP A 45 6.51 -24.51 6.34
CA ASP A 45 7.62 -25.24 6.98
C ASP A 45 8.54 -26.00 6.00
N ASP A 46 8.13 -26.18 4.74
CA ASP A 46 8.94 -26.77 3.66
C ASP A 46 10.03 -25.84 3.11
N VAL A 47 9.92 -24.53 3.34
CA VAL A 47 10.90 -23.53 2.89
C VAL A 47 11.63 -22.99 4.11
N ALA A 48 12.83 -23.52 4.38
CA ALA A 48 13.68 -23.16 5.52
C ALA A 48 14.29 -21.72 5.44
N LEU A 49 13.51 -20.72 5.02
CA LEU A 49 13.90 -19.32 4.83
C LEU A 49 13.10 -18.37 5.74
N LYS A 50 12.93 -18.75 7.01
CA LYS A 50 12.19 -17.97 8.04
C LYS A 50 12.70 -16.52 8.20
N ASN A 51 13.93 -16.23 7.78
CA ASN A 51 14.51 -14.87 7.75
C ASN A 51 13.94 -13.99 6.62
N PHE A 52 13.57 -14.58 5.47
CA PHE A 52 12.93 -13.85 4.36
C PHE A 52 11.49 -13.47 4.71
N ALA A 53 10.75 -14.35 5.40
CA ALA A 53 9.41 -14.04 5.90
C ALA A 53 9.41 -12.87 6.91
N LYS A 54 10.47 -12.70 7.69
CA LYS A 54 10.68 -11.53 8.56
C LYS A 54 10.98 -10.27 7.75
N TYR A 55 11.83 -10.37 6.73
CA TYR A 55 12.17 -9.26 5.85
C TYR A 55 10.92 -8.70 5.14
N PHE A 56 10.10 -9.54 4.51
CA PHE A 56 8.90 -9.07 3.80
C PHE A 56 7.83 -8.49 4.74
N ARG A 57 7.72 -8.98 5.98
CA ARG A 57 6.89 -8.36 7.03
C ARG A 57 7.40 -6.98 7.45
N LEU A 58 8.72 -6.78 7.50
CA LEU A 58 9.34 -5.51 7.82
C LEU A 58 9.21 -4.50 6.67
N VAL A 59 9.41 -4.94 5.42
CA VAL A 59 9.22 -4.12 4.22
C VAL A 59 7.78 -3.60 4.14
N ARG A 60 6.78 -4.46 4.43
CA ARG A 60 5.37 -4.05 4.53
C ARG A 60 5.11 -2.95 5.58
N ARG A 61 5.97 -2.81 6.60
CA ARG A 61 5.80 -1.83 7.69
C ARG A 61 6.26 -0.42 7.33
N GLY A 62 6.78 -0.19 6.12
CA GLY A 62 7.10 1.15 5.62
C GLY A 62 8.51 1.66 5.94
N ASN A 63 9.45 0.79 6.31
CA ASN A 63 10.84 1.17 6.63
C ASN A 63 11.78 1.25 5.41
N MET A 64 11.25 1.50 4.22
CA MET A 64 12.05 1.67 3.00
C MET A 64 11.61 2.92 2.23
N LEU A 65 11.74 4.07 2.91
CA LEU A 65 11.98 5.39 2.34
C LEU A 65 13.06 6.07 3.17
#